data_AF-A0A024WBM5-F1
#
_entry.id   AF-A0A024WBM5-F1
#
_cell.length_a   1.000
_cell.length_b   1.000
_cell.length_c   1.000
_cell.angle_alpha   90.00
_cell.angle_beta   90.00
_cell.angle_gamma   90.00
#
_symmetry.space_group_name_H-M   'P 1'
#
loop_
_entity.id
_entity.type
_entity.pdbx_description
1 polymer ?
#
loop_
_entity_poly.entity_id
_entity_poly.type
_entity_poly.pdbx_seq_one_letter_code
_entity_poly.pdbx_strand_id
1 'polypeptide(L)'
;EPPDGYGDACGCDSRTEPVVPKKEEKKDACTIVETLLNQSNGGKNGINSCYRKNYNGWNCNSDQFEKSHAGACMPPRRKSLCIYILTLQEQIKDEDKLREAFIKCAAAETCLLWHNYKKDKNDNANNLDNTLKGGNIPEDFKRQMFYTFGDYRDICLGTDISSDSNIKGISRKVKDILNSQNGKTHEQKITPESWWKSIEKEVWKGMLCALSYDTEKKKMDPIVRKKLTDNNKYSKVSSTLEDFASRPPFLRWFTEWGDQFCREREKQLESLKKKCPEKICKGTDENKQKCTEACSAYKTFIKNWKENYEKQSEKYFQDKKDNKFESTSANAETISSNHAYEYLNKSLKKLCPDGSCS
;
A
#
# COMPACT_ATOMS: atom_id res chain seq x y z
N GLU A 1 -58.27 0.84 35.42
CA GLU A 1 -57.09 0.17 35.97
C GLU A 1 -55.85 0.93 35.48
N PRO A 2 -54.81 1.10 36.29
CA PRO A 2 -53.57 1.69 35.82
C PRO A 2 -52.89 0.76 34.78
N PRO A 3 -52.04 1.30 33.88
CA PRO A 3 -51.32 0.51 32.89
C PRO A 3 -50.42 -0.54 33.56
N ASP A 4 -50.24 -1.67 32.88
CA ASP A 4 -49.36 -2.75 33.32
C ASP A 4 -47.93 -2.19 33.57
N GLY A 5 -47.36 -2.47 34.75
CA GLY A 5 -46.05 -1.96 35.17
C GLY A 5 -46.05 -0.62 35.93
N TYR A 6 -47.21 0.00 36.20
CA TYR A 6 -47.30 1.24 36.99
C TYR A 6 -46.76 1.09 38.43
N GLY A 7 -46.93 -0.08 39.05
CA GLY A 7 -46.43 -0.37 40.40
C GLY A 7 -44.89 -0.43 40.47
N ASP A 8 -44.24 -0.96 39.44
CA ASP A 8 -42.78 -1.11 39.39
C ASP A 8 -42.06 0.20 39.06
N ALA A 9 -42.72 1.11 38.33
CA ALA A 9 -42.14 2.41 37.97
C ALA A 9 -42.06 3.41 39.14
N CYS A 10 -42.88 3.21 40.18
CA CYS A 10 -43.04 4.14 41.30
C CYS A 10 -42.40 3.66 42.62
N GLY A 11 -41.76 2.49 42.65
CA GLY A 11 -40.98 2.03 43.80
C GLY A 11 -39.60 2.71 43.86
N CYS A 12 -39.34 3.51 44.90
CA CYS A 12 -38.05 4.20 45.06
C CYS A 12 -36.84 3.27 45.28
N ASP A 13 -37.07 2.01 45.68
CA ASP A 13 -36.00 1.09 46.12
C ASP A 13 -35.75 -0.10 45.17
N SER A 14 -36.43 -0.19 44.02
CA SER A 14 -36.36 -1.36 43.11
C SER A 14 -35.94 -1.04 41.67
N ARG A 15 -35.39 0.16 41.40
CA ARG A 15 -34.75 0.43 40.10
C ARG A 15 -33.46 -0.39 39.98
N THR A 16 -33.54 -1.60 39.42
CA THR A 16 -32.40 -2.14 38.68
C THR A 16 -32.11 -1.15 37.56
N GLU A 17 -30.96 -0.49 37.62
CA GLU A 17 -30.48 0.36 36.52
C GLU A 17 -30.63 -0.43 35.20
N PRO A 18 -31.14 0.20 34.13
CA PRO A 18 -31.12 -0.43 32.82
C PRO A 18 -29.69 -0.88 32.57
N VAL A 19 -29.49 -2.18 32.34
CA VAL A 19 -28.17 -2.70 31.95
C VAL A 19 -27.81 -1.98 30.67
N VAL A 20 -26.96 -0.95 30.79
CA VAL A 20 -26.38 -0.26 29.65
C VAL A 20 -25.72 -1.36 28.82
N PRO A 21 -26.12 -1.56 27.54
CA PRO A 21 -25.48 -2.56 26.71
C PRO A 21 -23.98 -2.32 26.78
N LYS A 22 -23.21 -3.30 27.29
CA LYS A 22 -21.76 -3.22 27.30
C LYS A 22 -21.33 -2.92 25.86
N LYS A 23 -20.84 -1.70 25.61
CA LYS A 23 -20.26 -1.31 24.32
C LYS A 23 -19.19 -2.36 24.02
N GLU A 24 -19.36 -3.16 22.96
CA GLU A 24 -18.38 -4.20 22.60
C GLU A 24 -16.99 -3.55 22.55
N GLU A 25 -16.02 -4.11 23.28
CA GLU A 25 -14.67 -3.56 23.28
C GLU A 25 -14.08 -3.61 21.88
N LYS A 26 -13.59 -2.46 21.42
CA LYS A 26 -12.96 -2.30 20.10
C LYS A 26 -11.77 -3.26 19.99
N LYS A 27 -11.84 -4.23 19.08
CA LYS A 27 -10.78 -5.23 18.91
C LYS A 27 -9.45 -4.58 18.49
N ASP A 28 -8.37 -5.01 19.12
CA ASP A 28 -7.00 -4.65 18.75
C ASP A 28 -6.67 -5.08 17.31
N ALA A 29 -5.86 -4.29 16.61
CA ALA A 29 -5.46 -4.56 15.24
C ALA A 29 -4.80 -5.93 15.06
N CYS A 30 -3.92 -6.37 15.97
CA CYS A 30 -3.28 -7.68 15.82
C CYS A 30 -4.26 -8.84 16.03
N THR A 31 -5.25 -8.69 16.92
CA THR A 31 -6.32 -9.69 17.12
C THR A 31 -7.18 -9.84 15.86
N ILE A 32 -7.49 -8.71 15.20
CA ILE A 32 -8.20 -8.70 13.92
C ILE A 32 -7.39 -9.45 12.85
N VAL A 33 -6.09 -9.18 12.75
CA VAL A 33 -5.21 -9.79 11.75
C VAL A 33 -4.97 -11.28 12.03
N GLU A 34 -4.77 -11.68 13.29
CA GLU A 34 -4.60 -13.09 13.65
C GLU A 34 -5.82 -13.93 13.24
N THR A 35 -7.02 -13.41 13.48
CA THR A 35 -8.27 -14.07 13.05
C THR A 35 -8.28 -14.27 11.53
N LEU A 36 -7.94 -13.23 10.77
CA LEU A 36 -7.88 -13.27 9.30
C LEU A 36 -6.85 -14.29 8.78
N LEU A 37 -5.65 -14.31 9.37
CA LEU A 37 -4.56 -15.19 8.92
C LEU A 37 -4.76 -16.64 9.33
N ASN A 38 -5.41 -16.90 10.47
CA ASN A 38 -5.82 -18.24 10.87
C ASN A 38 -6.82 -18.84 9.87
N GLN A 39 -7.81 -18.05 9.44
CA GLN A 39 -8.82 -18.46 8.46
C GLN A 39 -8.25 -18.69 7.05
N SER A 40 -7.10 -18.09 6.73
CA SER A 40 -6.47 -18.15 5.41
C SER A 40 -5.16 -18.96 5.38
N ASN A 41 -4.86 -19.71 6.44
CA ASN A 41 -3.63 -20.50 6.56
C ASN A 41 -2.36 -19.68 6.27
N GLY A 42 -2.28 -18.48 6.86
CA GLY A 42 -1.17 -17.54 6.67
C GLY A 42 -1.04 -17.00 5.25
N GLY A 43 -2.15 -16.94 4.50
CA GLY A 43 -2.16 -16.49 3.11
C GLY A 43 -1.45 -17.43 2.14
N LYS A 44 -1.16 -18.69 2.54
CA LYS A 44 -0.48 -19.66 1.69
C LYS A 44 -1.14 -19.76 0.33
N ASN A 45 -2.46 -19.82 0.23
CA ASN A 45 -3.17 -19.95 -1.05
C ASN A 45 -3.89 -18.66 -1.47
N GLY A 46 -3.54 -17.52 -0.88
CA GLY A 46 -4.34 -16.31 -0.92
C GLY A 46 -5.10 -16.08 0.40
N ILE A 47 -5.72 -14.90 0.51
CA ILE A 47 -6.53 -14.48 1.65
C ILE A 47 -7.85 -13.97 1.10
N ASN A 48 -8.94 -14.70 1.36
CA ASN A 48 -10.23 -14.50 0.70
C ASN A 48 -10.03 -14.46 -0.84
N SER A 49 -10.59 -13.47 -1.54
CA SER A 49 -10.40 -13.29 -2.99
C SER A 49 -9.12 -12.52 -3.36
N CYS A 50 -8.18 -12.36 -2.43
CA CYS A 50 -6.85 -11.79 -2.71
C CYS A 50 -5.85 -12.92 -2.94
N TYR A 51 -5.47 -13.13 -4.20
CA TYR A 51 -4.54 -14.19 -4.59
C TYR A 51 -3.07 -13.80 -4.40
N ARG A 52 -2.17 -14.80 -4.51
CA ARG A 52 -0.73 -14.56 -4.55
C ARG A 52 -0.38 -13.56 -5.64
N LYS A 53 0.61 -12.70 -5.37
CA LYS A 53 1.01 -11.66 -6.31
C LYS A 53 1.59 -12.27 -7.58
N ASN A 54 1.08 -11.78 -8.71
CA ASN A 54 1.58 -12.08 -10.03
C ASN A 54 1.44 -10.80 -10.87
N TYR A 55 2.58 -10.18 -11.17
CA TYR A 55 2.62 -8.82 -11.70
C TYR A 55 2.71 -8.82 -13.23
N ASN A 56 1.64 -8.35 -13.87
CA ASN A 56 1.59 -8.15 -15.32
C ASN A 56 2.01 -6.73 -15.71
N GLY A 57 3.24 -6.34 -15.35
CA GLY A 57 3.85 -5.07 -15.70
C GLY A 57 3.05 -3.81 -15.32
N TRP A 58 3.60 -2.65 -15.67
CA TRP A 58 2.95 -1.35 -15.51
C TRP A 58 1.79 -1.21 -16.49
N ASN A 59 0.71 -0.53 -16.08
CA ASN A 59 -0.38 -0.19 -16.99
C ASN A 59 -0.43 1.33 -17.20
N CYS A 60 -0.12 1.78 -18.41
CA CYS A 60 -0.11 3.19 -18.79
C CYS A 60 -1.24 3.54 -19.77
N ASN A 61 -2.27 2.71 -19.86
CA ASN A 61 -3.41 2.95 -20.73
C ASN A 61 -4.36 3.97 -20.09
N SER A 62 -4.76 4.99 -20.84
CA SER A 62 -5.52 6.14 -20.31
C SER A 62 -6.92 5.78 -19.79
N ASP A 63 -7.53 4.71 -20.29
CA ASP A 63 -8.85 4.20 -19.88
C ASP A 63 -8.88 3.66 -18.44
N GLN A 64 -7.71 3.39 -17.86
CA GLN A 64 -7.53 2.84 -16.51
C GLN A 64 -7.50 3.94 -15.44
N PHE A 65 -7.60 5.21 -15.85
CA PHE A 65 -7.53 6.37 -14.98
C PHE A 65 -8.73 7.29 -15.20
N GLU A 66 -9.03 8.11 -14.21
CA GLU A 66 -9.91 9.25 -14.40
C GLU A 66 -9.38 10.15 -15.52
N LYS A 67 -10.28 10.78 -16.30
CA LYS A 67 -9.92 11.56 -17.49
C LYS A 67 -8.84 12.64 -17.22
N SER A 68 -8.87 13.26 -16.05
CA SER A 68 -7.89 14.27 -15.60
C SER A 68 -6.50 13.71 -15.25
N HIS A 69 -6.33 12.39 -15.29
CA HIS A 69 -5.11 11.68 -14.91
C HIS A 69 -4.47 10.88 -16.05
N ALA A 70 -4.88 11.13 -17.29
CA ALA A 70 -4.21 10.60 -18.48
C ALA A 70 -2.70 10.91 -18.46
N GLY A 71 -1.88 9.93 -18.87
CA GLY A 71 -0.40 9.99 -18.82
C GLY A 71 0.23 9.38 -17.56
N ALA A 72 -0.57 8.98 -16.57
CA ALA A 72 -0.08 8.19 -15.44
C ALA A 72 0.20 6.73 -15.84
N CYS A 73 1.05 6.06 -15.07
CA CYS A 73 1.26 4.62 -15.15
C CYS A 73 0.93 3.99 -13.79
N MET A 74 0.07 2.98 -13.79
CA MET A 74 -0.38 2.28 -12.58
C MET A 74 0.61 1.15 -12.25
N PRO A 75 1.16 1.12 -11.01
CA PRO A 75 2.07 0.08 -10.59
C PRO A 75 1.42 -1.30 -10.62
N PRO A 76 2.15 -2.37 -10.97
CA PRO A 76 1.66 -3.75 -10.86
C PRO A 76 1.16 -4.10 -9.45
N ARG A 77 1.81 -3.55 -8.41
CA ARG A 77 1.40 -3.67 -7.01
C ARG A 77 0.01 -3.06 -6.79
N ARG A 78 -0.21 -1.80 -7.20
CA ARG A 78 -1.52 -1.12 -7.08
C ARG A 78 -2.62 -1.85 -7.85
N LYS A 79 -2.33 -2.35 -9.06
CA LYS A 79 -3.29 -3.13 -9.88
C LYS A 79 -3.79 -4.40 -9.17
N SER A 80 -2.95 -4.99 -8.33
CA SER A 80 -3.24 -6.23 -7.61
C SER A 80 -3.43 -6.00 -6.11
N LEU A 81 -3.73 -4.76 -5.70
CA LEU A 81 -3.97 -4.39 -4.31
C LEU A 81 -5.17 -5.17 -3.75
N CYS A 82 -5.01 -5.76 -2.57
CA CYS A 82 -6.06 -6.52 -1.91
C CYS A 82 -7.16 -5.59 -1.37
N ILE A 83 -8.26 -5.47 -2.11
CA ILE A 83 -9.40 -4.62 -1.71
C ILE A 83 -10.66 -5.41 -1.37
N TYR A 84 -10.64 -6.75 -1.50
CA TYR A 84 -11.83 -7.59 -1.47
C TYR A 84 -12.74 -7.32 -0.26
N ILE A 85 -12.19 -7.24 0.95
CA ILE A 85 -13.02 -7.04 2.15
C ILE A 85 -13.69 -5.65 2.14
N LEU A 86 -13.03 -4.62 1.58
CA LEU A 86 -13.60 -3.29 1.40
C LEU A 86 -14.73 -3.29 0.35
N THR A 87 -14.73 -4.23 -0.60
CA THR A 87 -15.82 -4.37 -1.59
C THR A 87 -17.09 -5.01 -1.02
N LEU A 88 -17.03 -5.62 0.16
CA LEU A 88 -18.18 -6.25 0.83
C LEU A 88 -19.08 -5.22 1.52
N GLN A 89 -19.63 -4.28 0.76
CA GLN A 89 -20.30 -3.08 1.27
C GLN A 89 -21.49 -3.37 2.20
N GLU A 90 -22.17 -4.50 2.02
CA GLU A 90 -23.29 -4.94 2.88
C GLU A 90 -22.85 -5.33 4.29
N GLN A 91 -21.59 -5.76 4.45
CA GLN A 91 -21.01 -6.14 5.74
C GLN A 91 -20.44 -4.94 6.50
N ILE A 92 -20.14 -3.85 5.79
CA ILE A 92 -19.56 -2.62 6.35
C ILE A 92 -20.69 -1.65 6.65
N LYS A 93 -21.27 -1.77 7.85
CA LYS A 93 -22.46 -1.01 8.26
C LYS A 93 -22.16 0.23 9.08
N ASP A 94 -20.99 0.27 9.71
CA ASP A 94 -20.57 1.31 10.65
C ASP A 94 -19.06 1.57 10.56
N GLU A 95 -18.61 2.53 11.37
CA GLU A 95 -17.21 2.98 11.42
C GLU A 95 -16.26 1.87 11.90
N ASP A 96 -16.67 1.07 12.89
CA ASP A 96 -15.83 0.02 13.45
C ASP A 96 -15.61 -1.11 12.44
N LYS A 97 -16.65 -1.50 11.70
CA LYS A 97 -16.53 -2.45 10.57
C LYS A 97 -15.72 -1.89 9.42
N LEU A 98 -15.84 -0.59 9.14
CA LEU A 98 -15.02 0.07 8.12
C LEU A 98 -13.53 0.04 8.51
N ARG A 99 -13.21 0.40 9.76
CA ARG A 99 -11.86 0.30 10.32
C ARG A 99 -11.34 -1.14 10.24
N GLU A 100 -12.11 -2.12 10.69
CA GLU A 100 -11.73 -3.53 10.60
C GLU A 100 -11.39 -3.94 9.16
N ALA A 101 -12.18 -3.49 8.18
CA ALA A 101 -11.96 -3.81 6.77
C ALA A 101 -10.65 -3.23 6.24
N PHE A 102 -10.31 -1.97 6.57
CA PHE A 102 -9.02 -1.37 6.20
C PHE A 102 -7.83 -2.12 6.83
N ILE A 103 -7.92 -2.45 8.12
CA ILE A 103 -6.87 -3.22 8.81
C ILE A 103 -6.69 -4.60 8.15
N LYS A 104 -7.80 -5.31 7.87
CA LYS A 104 -7.75 -6.64 7.24
C LYS A 104 -7.17 -6.58 5.83
N CYS A 105 -7.59 -5.63 5.00
CA CYS A 105 -7.05 -5.46 3.65
C CYS A 105 -5.56 -5.15 3.66
N ALA A 106 -5.12 -4.16 4.46
CA ALA A 106 -3.70 -3.79 4.54
C ALA A 106 -2.82 -4.93 5.08
N ALA A 107 -3.31 -5.69 6.06
CA ALA A 107 -2.63 -6.86 6.58
C ALA A 107 -2.55 -8.01 5.56
N ALA A 108 -3.66 -8.29 4.87
CA ALA A 108 -3.69 -9.29 3.80
C ALA A 108 -2.72 -8.94 2.67
N GLU A 109 -2.75 -7.69 2.22
CA GLU A 109 -1.82 -7.18 1.22
C GLU A 109 -0.37 -7.37 1.66
N THR A 110 -0.03 -6.95 2.88
CA THR A 110 1.34 -7.05 3.42
C THR A 110 1.80 -8.51 3.50
N CYS A 111 0.93 -9.43 3.95
CA CYS A 111 1.23 -10.85 3.99
C CYS A 111 1.52 -11.42 2.59
N LEU A 112 0.68 -11.11 1.60
CA LEU A 112 0.84 -11.59 0.23
C LEU A 112 2.05 -10.96 -0.47
N LEU A 113 2.34 -9.68 -0.20
CA LEU A 113 3.55 -9.00 -0.66
C LEU A 113 4.80 -9.67 -0.07
N TRP A 114 4.79 -10.03 1.21
CA TRP A 114 5.93 -10.71 1.84
C TRP A 114 6.23 -12.06 1.19
N HIS A 115 5.19 -12.87 0.93
CA HIS A 115 5.35 -14.13 0.21
C HIS A 115 5.96 -13.93 -1.19
N ASN A 116 5.51 -12.91 -1.92
CA ASN A 116 6.08 -12.59 -3.23
C ASN A 116 7.53 -12.11 -3.14
N TYR A 117 7.80 -11.22 -2.18
CA TYR A 117 9.15 -10.69 -1.95
C TYR A 117 10.16 -11.80 -1.63
N LYS A 118 9.77 -12.79 -0.81
CA LYS A 118 10.61 -13.96 -0.53
C LYS A 118 10.87 -14.81 -1.77
N LYS A 119 9.85 -14.99 -2.62
CA LYS A 119 9.98 -15.70 -3.90
C LYS A 119 10.95 -14.98 -4.84
N ASP A 120 10.85 -13.67 -4.98
CA ASP A 120 11.68 -12.87 -5.90
C ASP A 120 13.17 -12.88 -5.49
N LYS A 121 13.48 -13.13 -4.21
CA LYS A 121 14.85 -13.20 -3.67
C LYS A 121 15.45 -14.62 -3.66
N ASN A 122 14.82 -15.59 -4.35
CA ASN A 122 15.26 -16.98 -4.63
C ASN A 122 16.50 -17.46 -3.82
N ASP A 123 16.26 -18.22 -2.76
CA ASP A 123 17.20 -18.84 -1.77
C ASP A 123 17.64 -18.00 -0.55
N ASN A 124 17.37 -16.69 -0.50
CA ASN A 124 17.60 -15.89 0.72
C ASN A 124 16.42 -15.89 1.72
N ALA A 125 15.40 -16.73 1.52
CA ALA A 125 14.19 -16.75 2.35
C ALA A 125 14.49 -16.96 3.84
N ASN A 126 15.43 -17.83 4.18
CA ASN A 126 15.85 -18.05 5.58
C ASN A 126 16.50 -16.81 6.20
N ASN A 127 17.27 -16.06 5.42
CA ASN A 127 17.87 -14.78 5.86
C ASN A 127 16.78 -13.73 6.07
N LEU A 128 15.80 -13.65 5.17
CA LEU A 128 14.66 -12.74 5.29
C LEU A 128 13.78 -13.04 6.50
N ASP A 129 13.49 -14.33 6.77
CA ASP A 129 12.72 -14.72 7.96
C ASP A 129 13.52 -14.44 9.25
N ASN A 130 14.85 -14.62 9.24
CA ASN A 130 15.71 -14.20 10.35
C ASN A 130 15.76 -12.68 10.54
N THR A 131 15.73 -11.92 9.43
CA THR A 131 15.66 -10.45 9.44
C THR A 131 14.39 -9.97 10.15
N LEU A 132 13.24 -10.55 9.80
CA LEU A 132 11.97 -10.28 10.51
C LEU A 132 12.02 -10.71 11.98
N LYS A 133 12.60 -11.89 12.31
CA LYS A 133 12.78 -12.34 13.70
C LYS A 133 13.66 -11.39 14.53
N GLY A 134 14.58 -10.68 13.87
CA GLY A 134 15.36 -9.60 14.44
C GLY A 134 14.56 -8.31 14.69
N GLY A 135 13.34 -8.21 14.17
CA GLY A 135 12.52 -7.01 14.21
C GLY A 135 12.82 -6.02 13.09
N ASN A 136 13.58 -6.43 12.08
CA ASN A 136 13.99 -5.57 10.97
C ASN A 136 13.18 -5.90 9.74
N ILE A 137 12.82 -4.87 8.97
CA ILE A 137 12.12 -5.01 7.69
C ILE A 137 13.10 -4.56 6.61
N PRO A 138 13.38 -5.37 5.57
CA PRO A 138 14.21 -4.94 4.45
C PRO A 138 13.69 -3.62 3.86
N GLU A 139 14.57 -2.64 3.64
CA GLU A 139 14.14 -1.28 3.25
C GLU A 139 13.40 -1.27 1.90
N ASP A 140 13.78 -2.12 0.94
CA ASP A 140 13.04 -2.29 -0.33
C ASP A 140 11.63 -2.88 -0.14
N PHE A 141 11.43 -3.75 0.85
CA PHE A 141 10.10 -4.24 1.21
C PHE A 141 9.30 -3.19 1.98
N LYS A 142 9.94 -2.46 2.90
CA LYS A 142 9.32 -1.37 3.66
C LYS A 142 8.81 -0.26 2.75
N ARG A 143 9.52 0.04 1.65
CA ARG A 143 9.00 0.93 0.59
C ARG A 143 7.70 0.43 -0.02
N GLN A 144 7.60 -0.86 -0.34
CA GLN A 144 6.34 -1.45 -0.83
C GLN A 144 5.21 -1.28 0.18
N MET A 145 5.51 -1.39 1.49
CA MET A 145 4.52 -1.08 2.53
C MET A 145 4.11 0.40 2.51
N PHE A 146 5.03 1.34 2.29
CA PHE A 146 4.73 2.77 2.20
C PHE A 146 3.84 3.08 0.99
N TYR A 147 4.15 2.52 -0.18
CA TYR A 147 3.31 2.65 -1.37
C TYR A 147 1.90 2.09 -1.14
N THR A 148 1.80 0.90 -0.55
CA THR A 148 0.53 0.26 -0.20
C THR A 148 -0.29 1.07 0.80
N PHE A 149 0.35 1.61 1.84
CA PHE A 149 -0.31 2.45 2.83
C PHE A 149 -0.88 3.73 2.20
N GLY A 150 -0.10 4.39 1.34
CA GLY A 150 -0.55 5.56 0.57
C GLY A 150 -1.74 5.26 -0.33
N ASP A 151 -1.75 4.10 -0.99
CA ASP A 151 -2.86 3.72 -1.86
C ASP A 151 -4.15 3.44 -1.06
N TYR A 152 -4.07 2.76 0.09
CA TYR A 152 -5.25 2.62 0.97
C TYR A 152 -5.75 3.95 1.50
N ARG A 153 -4.83 4.87 1.84
CA ARG A 153 -5.18 6.23 2.24
C ARG A 153 -5.98 6.92 1.14
N ASP A 154 -5.53 6.86 -0.11
CA ASP A 154 -6.25 7.54 -1.20
C ASP A 154 -7.59 6.90 -1.54
N ILE A 155 -7.71 5.58 -1.37
CA ILE A 155 -9.01 4.90 -1.46
C ILE A 155 -9.96 5.42 -0.37
N CYS A 156 -9.46 5.58 0.86
CA CYS A 156 -10.23 6.13 1.98
C CYS A 156 -10.70 7.57 1.70
N LEU A 157 -9.77 8.43 1.25
CA LEU A 157 -10.04 9.85 0.98
C LEU A 157 -10.86 10.06 -0.30
N GLY A 158 -10.88 9.08 -1.20
CA GLY A 158 -11.46 9.22 -2.54
C GLY A 158 -10.61 10.09 -3.46
N THR A 159 -9.29 10.08 -3.25
CA THR A 159 -8.27 10.76 -4.06
C THR A 159 -7.53 9.80 -4.99
N ASP A 160 -7.84 8.51 -4.96
CA ASP A 160 -7.27 7.53 -5.89
C ASP A 160 -7.64 7.89 -7.34
N ILE A 161 -6.67 7.77 -8.24
CA ILE A 161 -6.78 8.29 -9.61
C ILE A 161 -7.20 7.22 -10.64
N SER A 162 -7.47 5.99 -10.19
CA SER A 162 -7.93 4.91 -11.07
C SER A 162 -9.39 5.09 -11.48
N SER A 163 -9.74 4.57 -12.66
CA SER A 163 -11.13 4.54 -13.14
C SER A 163 -11.96 3.38 -12.58
N ASP A 164 -11.37 2.55 -11.71
CA ASP A 164 -11.95 1.32 -11.17
C ASP A 164 -13.25 1.59 -10.38
N SER A 165 -14.34 0.96 -10.82
CA SER A 165 -15.67 1.13 -10.23
C SER A 165 -15.77 0.60 -8.80
N ASN A 166 -15.02 -0.44 -8.44
CA ASN A 166 -14.97 -0.97 -7.07
C ASN A 166 -14.28 0.03 -6.15
N ILE A 167 -13.17 0.60 -6.59
CA ILE A 167 -12.43 1.62 -5.82
C ILE A 167 -13.31 2.84 -5.55
N LYS A 168 -13.97 3.37 -6.58
CA LYS A 168 -14.95 4.45 -6.43
C LYS A 168 -16.10 4.06 -5.52
N GLY A 169 -16.56 2.82 -5.59
CA GLY A 169 -17.56 2.25 -4.70
C GLY A 169 -17.13 2.29 -3.24
N ILE A 170 -15.90 1.87 -2.95
CA ILE A 170 -15.32 1.89 -1.60
C ILE A 170 -15.25 3.34 -1.09
N SER A 171 -14.71 4.27 -1.87
CA SER A 171 -14.59 5.68 -1.45
C SER A 171 -15.96 6.33 -1.19
N ARG A 172 -16.99 5.99 -1.98
CA ARG A 172 -18.38 6.43 -1.72
C ARG A 172 -18.88 5.84 -0.40
N LYS A 173 -18.72 4.54 -0.19
CA LYS A 173 -19.16 3.86 1.03
C LYS A 173 -18.51 4.44 2.29
N VAL A 174 -17.23 4.81 2.23
CA VAL A 174 -16.53 5.54 3.31
C VAL A 174 -17.27 6.85 3.61
N LYS A 175 -17.49 7.69 2.59
CA LYS A 175 -18.18 8.99 2.75
C LYS A 175 -19.60 8.81 3.31
N ASP A 176 -20.33 7.82 2.85
CA ASP A 176 -21.71 7.55 3.30
C ASP A 176 -21.76 7.17 4.79
N ILE A 177 -20.86 6.28 5.23
CA ILE A 177 -20.78 5.90 6.65
C ILE A 177 -20.44 7.12 7.51
N LEU A 178 -19.43 7.90 7.14
CA LEU A 178 -19.00 9.06 7.93
C LEU A 178 -20.08 10.16 7.98
N ASN A 179 -20.77 10.41 6.87
CA ASN A 179 -21.88 11.37 6.82
C ASN A 179 -23.07 10.92 7.68
N SER A 180 -23.37 9.63 7.73
CA SER A 180 -24.47 9.09 8.55
C SER A 180 -24.25 9.27 10.06
N GLN A 181 -22.99 9.37 10.50
CA GLN A 181 -22.65 9.63 11.90
C GLN A 181 -22.75 11.12 12.24
N ASN A 182 -22.39 12.00 11.31
CA ASN A 182 -22.52 13.46 11.48
C ASN A 182 -23.98 13.91 11.72
N GLY A 183 -24.97 13.13 11.29
CA GLY A 183 -26.38 13.38 11.57
C GLY A 183 -26.84 13.01 13.00
N LYS A 184 -26.00 12.34 13.79
CA LYS A 184 -26.33 11.84 15.14
C LYS A 184 -25.72 12.66 16.29
N THR A 185 -24.70 13.47 16.02
CA THR A 185 -23.99 14.27 17.04
C THR A 185 -23.76 15.69 16.53
N HIS A 186 -24.06 16.71 17.34
CA HIS A 186 -23.81 18.14 17.04
C HIS A 186 -22.31 18.53 17.04
N GLU A 187 -21.40 17.56 17.02
CA GLU A 187 -19.94 17.78 17.00
C GLU A 187 -19.37 17.83 15.58
N GLN A 188 -18.10 18.27 15.48
CA GLN A 188 -17.36 18.49 14.23
C GLN A 188 -17.62 17.41 13.17
N LYS A 189 -17.93 17.86 11.94
CA LYS A 189 -18.11 17.03 10.76
C LYS A 189 -16.89 16.12 10.54
N ILE A 190 -17.04 14.82 10.76
CA ILE A 190 -16.01 13.82 10.46
C ILE A 190 -15.82 13.78 8.94
N THR A 191 -14.59 14.00 8.48
CA THR A 191 -14.21 13.90 7.06
C THR A 191 -13.39 12.64 6.84
N PRO A 192 -13.28 12.12 5.61
CA PRO A 192 -12.40 11.00 5.31
C PRO A 192 -10.94 11.23 5.75
N GLU A 193 -10.46 12.47 5.70
CA GLU A 193 -9.12 12.85 6.15
C GLU A 193 -8.99 12.73 7.67
N SER A 194 -9.91 13.34 8.44
CA SER A 194 -9.86 13.27 9.91
C SER A 194 -10.10 11.85 10.42
N TRP A 195 -10.93 11.09 9.71
CA TRP A 195 -11.16 9.68 9.99
C TRP A 195 -9.95 8.81 9.67
N TRP A 196 -9.32 8.97 8.51
CA TRP A 196 -8.08 8.26 8.21
C TRP A 196 -7.02 8.53 9.29
N LYS A 197 -6.87 9.79 9.71
CA LYS A 197 -5.98 10.17 10.81
C LYS A 197 -6.29 9.46 12.14
N SER A 198 -7.53 9.09 12.39
CA SER A 198 -7.89 8.33 13.59
C SER A 198 -7.49 6.85 13.54
N ILE A 199 -7.41 6.26 12.33
CA ILE A 199 -7.14 4.82 12.14
C ILE A 199 -5.76 4.49 11.55
N GLU A 200 -5.03 5.45 11.00
CA GLU A 200 -3.81 5.21 10.21
C GLU A 200 -2.72 4.45 11.00
N LYS A 201 -2.62 4.71 12.31
CA LYS A 201 -1.75 3.98 13.24
C LYS A 201 -2.13 2.50 13.36
N GLU A 202 -3.42 2.21 13.35
CA GLU A 202 -3.98 0.87 13.50
C GLU A 202 -3.83 0.08 12.19
N VAL A 203 -3.97 0.75 11.04
CA VAL A 203 -3.67 0.18 9.72
C VAL A 203 -2.20 -0.22 9.63
N TRP A 204 -1.28 0.69 9.97
CA TRP A 204 0.16 0.38 10.00
C TRP A 204 0.50 -0.75 10.97
N LYS A 205 -0.09 -0.72 12.18
CA LYS A 205 0.05 -1.81 13.15
C LYS A 205 -0.41 -3.14 12.56
N GLY A 206 -1.56 -3.17 11.89
CA GLY A 206 -2.07 -4.37 11.19
C GLY A 206 -1.10 -4.92 10.16
N MET A 207 -0.47 -4.06 9.36
CA MET A 207 0.58 -4.45 8.41
C MET A 207 1.77 -5.11 9.12
N LEU A 208 2.23 -4.55 10.26
CA LEU A 208 3.30 -5.15 11.07
C LEU A 208 2.88 -6.49 11.70
N CYS A 209 1.65 -6.60 12.22
CA CYS A 209 1.15 -7.84 12.80
C CYS A 209 1.17 -8.96 11.75
N ALA A 210 0.82 -8.66 10.50
CA ALA A 210 0.81 -9.64 9.41
C ALA A 210 2.19 -10.28 9.16
N LEU A 211 3.28 -9.52 9.36
CA LEU A 211 4.66 -10.02 9.23
C LEU A 211 5.12 -10.87 10.40
N SER A 212 4.42 -10.82 11.54
CA SER A 212 4.74 -11.60 12.74
C SER A 212 4.00 -12.93 12.84
N TYR A 213 3.17 -13.26 11.86
CA TYR A 213 2.36 -14.47 11.87
C TYR A 213 3.18 -15.72 11.55
N ASP A 214 3.22 -16.67 12.49
CA ASP A 214 3.84 -17.97 12.29
C ASP A 214 2.82 -18.91 11.65
N THR A 215 3.05 -19.25 10.38
CA THR A 215 2.12 -20.07 9.61
C THR A 215 2.13 -21.54 10.04
N GLU A 216 3.20 -22.03 10.65
CA GLU A 216 3.30 -23.41 11.15
C GLU A 216 2.52 -23.54 12.46
N LYS A 217 2.72 -22.58 13.36
CA LYS A 217 2.05 -22.56 14.67
C LYS A 217 0.63 -21.98 14.63
N LYS A 218 0.22 -21.41 13.49
CA LYS A 218 -1.08 -20.74 13.29
C LYS A 218 -1.42 -19.74 14.39
N LYS A 219 -0.45 -18.87 14.69
CA LYS A 219 -0.58 -17.81 15.69
C LYS A 219 0.45 -16.72 15.45
N MET A 220 0.23 -15.56 16.04
CA MET A 220 1.26 -14.51 16.09
C MET A 220 2.44 -14.96 16.96
N ASP A 221 3.66 -14.81 16.46
CA ASP A 221 4.84 -14.94 17.30
C ASP A 221 4.97 -13.68 18.18
N PRO A 222 4.79 -13.78 19.51
CA PRO A 222 4.75 -12.62 20.38
C PRO A 222 6.09 -11.89 20.45
N ILE A 223 7.21 -12.61 20.30
CA ILE A 223 8.56 -12.04 20.36
C ILE A 223 8.84 -11.25 19.08
N VAL A 224 8.57 -11.87 17.92
CA VAL A 224 8.75 -11.21 16.61
C VAL A 224 7.83 -10.00 16.49
N ARG A 225 6.55 -10.15 16.87
CA ARG A 225 5.57 -9.07 16.90
C ARG A 225 6.05 -7.88 17.73
N LYS A 226 6.53 -8.15 18.95
CA LYS A 226 7.04 -7.10 19.85
C LYS A 226 8.23 -6.38 19.21
N LYS A 227 9.24 -7.11 18.72
CA LYS A 227 10.41 -6.51 18.07
C LYS A 227 10.06 -5.70 16.83
N LEU A 228 9.23 -6.23 15.94
CA LEU A 228 8.77 -5.50 14.74
C LEU A 228 8.02 -4.23 15.11
N THR A 229 7.13 -4.31 16.11
CA THR A 229 6.36 -3.15 16.59
C THR A 229 7.28 -2.12 17.25
N ASP A 230 8.23 -2.54 18.09
CA ASP A 230 9.14 -1.62 18.79
C ASP A 230 10.10 -0.92 17.81
N ASN A 231 10.62 -1.65 16.83
CA ASN A 231 11.56 -1.15 15.82
C ASN A 231 10.88 -0.28 14.76
N ASN A 232 9.64 -0.61 14.38
CA ASN A 232 8.91 0.03 13.29
C ASN A 232 7.63 0.72 13.78
N LYS A 233 7.55 1.08 15.07
CA LYS A 233 6.37 1.76 15.63
C LYS A 233 6.03 2.98 14.80
N TYR A 234 4.73 3.28 14.69
CA TYR A 234 4.26 4.38 13.88
C TYR A 234 5.01 5.69 14.18
N SER A 235 5.25 6.02 15.46
CA SER A 235 5.99 7.23 15.86
C SER A 235 7.46 7.29 15.43
N LYS A 236 8.07 6.17 15.00
CA LYS A 236 9.42 6.17 14.41
C LYS A 236 9.40 6.44 12.91
N VAL A 237 8.29 6.14 12.23
CA VAL A 237 8.17 6.23 10.76
C VAL A 237 7.20 7.32 10.30
N SER A 238 6.39 7.89 11.21
CA SER A 238 5.23 8.72 10.87
C SER A 238 5.61 9.95 10.06
N SER A 239 6.71 10.63 10.38
CA SER A 239 7.15 11.81 9.61
C SER A 239 7.39 11.46 8.13
N THR A 240 8.14 10.40 7.86
CA THR A 240 8.43 9.94 6.49
C THR A 240 7.21 9.31 5.83
N LEU A 241 6.47 8.46 6.55
CA LEU A 241 5.31 7.74 6.03
C LEU A 241 4.16 8.69 5.68
N GLU A 242 3.87 9.68 6.52
CA GLU A 242 2.80 10.65 6.28
C GLU A 242 3.17 11.66 5.19
N ASP A 243 4.41 12.17 5.18
CA ASP A 243 4.92 13.01 4.07
C ASP A 243 4.78 12.24 2.76
N PHE A 244 5.22 10.98 2.74
CA PHE A 244 5.15 10.15 1.55
C PHE A 244 3.72 9.84 1.14
N ALA A 245 2.86 9.37 2.05
CA ALA A 245 1.48 8.97 1.76
C ALA A 245 0.56 10.15 1.40
N SER A 246 0.91 11.37 1.80
CA SER A 246 0.20 12.60 1.42
C SER A 246 0.57 13.13 0.04
N ARG A 247 1.66 12.64 -0.58
CA ARG A 247 2.03 13.01 -1.95
C ARG A 247 0.91 12.59 -2.91
N PRO A 248 0.66 13.35 -3.99
CA PRO A 248 -0.30 12.96 -5.02
C PRO A 248 -0.06 11.52 -5.53
N PRO A 249 -1.11 10.71 -5.76
CA PRO A 249 -0.97 9.31 -6.20
C PRO A 249 -0.07 9.15 -7.43
N PHE A 250 -0.25 10.03 -8.42
CA PHE A 250 0.59 10.06 -9.62
C PHE A 250 2.09 10.18 -9.30
N LEU A 251 2.46 11.10 -8.41
CA LEU A 251 3.85 11.35 -8.04
C LEU A 251 4.46 10.18 -7.26
N ARG A 252 3.66 9.50 -6.42
CA ARG A 252 4.11 8.26 -5.74
C ARG A 252 4.32 7.14 -6.74
N TRP A 253 3.39 6.91 -7.65
CA TRP A 253 3.53 5.87 -8.68
C TRP A 253 4.67 6.17 -9.64
N PHE A 254 4.92 7.44 -9.98
CA PHE A 254 6.06 7.82 -10.81
C PHE A 254 7.40 7.59 -10.07
N THR A 255 7.43 7.85 -8.77
CA THR A 255 8.60 7.51 -7.92
C THR A 255 8.81 5.99 -7.83
N GLU A 256 7.74 5.20 -7.65
CA GLU A 256 7.79 3.72 -7.67
C GLU A 256 8.30 3.20 -9.03
N TRP A 257 7.88 3.83 -10.12
CA TRP A 257 8.33 3.53 -11.48
C TRP A 257 9.83 3.78 -11.64
N GLY A 258 10.32 4.94 -11.17
CA GLY A 258 11.73 5.28 -11.22
C GLY A 258 12.61 4.32 -10.43
N ASP A 259 12.22 4.01 -9.19
CA ASP A 259 12.91 3.06 -8.31
C ASP A 259 13.00 1.66 -8.95
N GLN A 260 11.90 1.20 -9.55
CA GLN A 260 11.87 -0.10 -10.23
C GLN A 260 12.69 -0.08 -11.52
N PHE A 261 12.61 0.99 -12.32
CA PHE A 261 13.41 1.13 -13.54
C PHE A 261 14.90 0.99 -13.25
N CYS A 262 15.40 1.69 -12.24
CA CYS A 262 16.82 1.64 -11.87
C CYS A 262 17.25 0.20 -11.55
N ARG A 263 16.51 -0.51 -10.68
CA ARG A 263 16.78 -1.93 -10.35
C ARG A 263 16.76 -2.84 -11.57
N GLU A 264 15.74 -2.72 -12.40
CA GLU A 264 15.60 -3.61 -13.56
C GLU A 264 16.66 -3.29 -14.62
N ARG A 265 17.01 -2.02 -14.81
CA ARG A 265 18.09 -1.63 -15.73
C ARG A 265 19.44 -2.22 -15.31
N GLU A 266 19.77 -2.23 -14.02
CA GLU A 266 20.98 -2.86 -13.51
C GLU A 266 21.02 -4.35 -13.85
N LYS A 267 19.96 -5.10 -13.54
CA LYS A 267 19.86 -6.53 -13.87
C LYS A 267 19.98 -6.79 -15.38
N GLN A 268 19.31 -5.98 -16.19
CA GLN A 268 19.35 -6.09 -17.65
C GLN A 268 20.76 -5.78 -18.18
N LEU A 269 21.44 -4.80 -17.61
CA LEU A 269 22.82 -4.45 -17.98
C LEU A 269 23.81 -5.55 -17.57
N GLU A 270 23.67 -6.16 -16.40
CA GLU A 270 24.49 -7.31 -16.00
C GLU A 270 24.28 -8.51 -16.92
N SER A 271 23.03 -8.81 -17.26
CA SER A 271 22.68 -9.88 -18.22
C SER A 271 23.31 -9.61 -19.60
N LEU A 272 23.26 -8.37 -20.06
CA LEU A 272 23.90 -7.93 -21.30
C LEU A 272 25.42 -8.12 -21.24
N LYS A 273 26.09 -7.63 -20.20
CA LYS A 273 27.55 -7.77 -20.02
C LYS A 273 28.01 -9.22 -19.97
N LYS A 274 27.23 -10.11 -19.32
CA LYS A 274 27.52 -11.55 -19.26
C LYS A 274 27.46 -12.20 -20.65
N LYS A 275 26.50 -11.81 -21.49
CA LYS A 275 26.31 -12.37 -22.84
C LYS A 275 27.13 -11.66 -23.92
N CYS A 276 27.61 -10.45 -23.64
CA CYS A 276 28.43 -9.66 -24.57
C CYS A 276 29.68 -9.07 -23.88
N PRO A 277 30.71 -9.90 -23.60
CA PRO A 277 31.98 -9.44 -23.04
C PRO A 277 32.80 -8.60 -24.03
N GLU A 278 33.72 -7.78 -23.53
CA GLU A 278 34.52 -6.83 -24.34
C GLU A 278 35.31 -7.48 -25.49
N LYS A 279 35.76 -8.73 -25.33
CA LYS A 279 36.54 -9.46 -26.36
C LYS A 279 35.66 -10.18 -27.39
N ILE A 280 34.37 -9.84 -27.50
CA ILE A 280 33.41 -10.55 -28.37
C ILE A 280 33.83 -10.58 -29.85
N CYS A 281 34.52 -9.54 -30.34
CA CYS A 281 34.98 -9.44 -31.73
C CYS A 281 36.00 -10.54 -32.11
N LYS A 282 36.68 -11.15 -31.12
CA LYS A 282 37.60 -12.27 -31.30
C LYS A 282 36.94 -13.63 -31.01
N GLY A 283 35.65 -13.64 -30.69
CA GLY A 283 34.88 -14.85 -30.37
C GLY A 283 34.35 -15.58 -31.60
N THR A 284 33.76 -16.76 -31.36
CA THR A 284 33.03 -17.54 -32.36
C THR A 284 31.79 -16.80 -32.86
N ASP A 285 31.28 -17.18 -34.03
CA ASP A 285 30.06 -16.58 -34.57
C ASP A 285 28.84 -16.84 -33.67
N GLU A 286 28.81 -17.97 -32.98
CA GLU A 286 27.79 -18.26 -31.95
C GLU A 286 27.83 -17.23 -30.80
N ASN A 287 29.02 -16.87 -30.32
CA ASN A 287 29.16 -15.85 -29.28
C ASN A 287 28.69 -14.47 -29.79
N LYS A 288 29.03 -14.11 -31.03
CA LYS A 288 28.57 -12.85 -31.65
C LYS A 288 27.04 -12.83 -31.79
N GLN A 289 26.42 -13.96 -32.13
CA GLN A 289 24.97 -14.08 -32.20
C GLN A 289 24.32 -13.88 -30.81
N LYS A 290 24.81 -14.56 -29.77
CA LYS A 290 24.31 -14.39 -28.39
C LYS A 290 24.42 -12.93 -27.91
N CYS A 291 25.51 -12.24 -28.26
CA CYS A 291 25.64 -10.81 -27.96
C CYS A 291 24.60 -9.97 -28.73
N THR A 292 24.39 -10.23 -30.03
CA THR A 292 23.41 -9.52 -30.86
C THR A 292 21.99 -9.68 -30.31
N GLU A 293 21.62 -10.89 -29.89
CA GLU A 293 20.33 -11.18 -29.25
C GLU A 293 20.20 -10.44 -27.90
N ALA A 294 21.23 -10.46 -27.06
CA ALA A 294 21.22 -9.74 -25.78
C ALA A 294 21.11 -8.23 -25.96
N CYS A 295 21.85 -7.65 -26.92
CA CYS A 295 21.75 -6.24 -27.29
C CYS A 295 20.35 -5.87 -27.76
N SER A 296 19.73 -6.74 -28.57
CA SER A 296 18.38 -6.52 -29.10
C SER A 296 17.33 -6.56 -27.98
N ALA A 297 17.44 -7.52 -27.05
CA ALA A 297 16.59 -7.59 -25.87
C ALA A 297 16.73 -6.35 -24.98
N TYR A 298 17.96 -5.88 -24.72
CA TYR A 298 18.21 -4.67 -23.93
C TYR A 298 17.67 -3.41 -24.62
N LYS A 299 17.83 -3.27 -25.94
CA LYS A 299 17.24 -2.16 -26.72
C LYS A 299 15.72 -2.14 -26.61
N THR A 300 15.07 -3.30 -26.74
CA THR A 300 13.61 -3.43 -26.58
C THR A 300 13.17 -3.06 -25.16
N PHE A 301 13.89 -3.52 -24.14
CA PHE A 301 13.66 -3.12 -22.74
C PHE A 301 13.72 -1.60 -22.58
N ILE A 302 14.82 -0.96 -23.00
CA ILE A 302 14.98 0.50 -22.87
C ILE A 302 13.91 1.26 -23.66
N LYS A 303 13.56 0.81 -24.87
CA LYS A 303 12.51 1.43 -25.69
C LYS A 303 11.16 1.46 -24.95
N ASN A 304 10.72 0.32 -24.42
CA ASN A 304 9.44 0.22 -23.73
C ASN A 304 9.40 1.10 -22.46
N TRP A 305 10.49 1.14 -21.69
CA TRP A 305 10.57 2.01 -20.51
C TRP A 305 10.66 3.49 -20.88
N LYS A 306 11.35 3.84 -21.97
CA LYS A 306 11.42 5.21 -22.48
C LYS A 306 10.04 5.75 -22.84
N GLU A 307 9.22 4.98 -23.55
CA GLU A 307 7.84 5.40 -23.90
C GLU A 307 6.98 5.66 -22.66
N ASN A 308 7.12 4.84 -21.61
CA ASN A 308 6.43 5.05 -20.33
C ASN A 308 6.96 6.27 -19.57
N TYR A 309 8.26 6.54 -19.65
CA TYR A 309 8.88 7.73 -19.05
C TYR A 309 8.38 9.00 -19.73
N GLU A 310 8.36 9.04 -21.06
CA GLU A 310 7.94 10.21 -21.84
C GLU A 310 6.50 10.61 -21.49
N LYS A 311 5.57 9.65 -21.45
CA LYS A 311 4.17 9.89 -21.04
C LYS A 311 4.04 10.46 -19.63
N GLN A 312 4.74 9.87 -18.66
CA GLN A 312 4.69 10.33 -17.27
C GLN A 312 5.38 11.69 -17.10
N SER A 313 6.47 11.94 -17.85
CA SER A 313 7.17 13.21 -17.86
C SER A 313 6.29 14.33 -18.43
N GLU A 314 5.58 14.08 -19.53
CA GLU A 314 4.61 15.03 -20.10
C GLU A 314 3.50 15.36 -19.08
N LYS A 315 2.91 14.33 -18.45
CA LYS A 315 1.94 14.52 -17.38
C LYS A 315 2.50 15.34 -16.22
N TYR A 316 3.72 15.04 -15.77
CA TYR A 316 4.38 15.77 -14.70
C TYR A 316 4.48 17.26 -14.99
N PHE A 317 4.91 17.63 -16.20
CA PHE A 317 5.00 19.03 -16.58
C PHE A 317 3.66 19.70 -16.76
N GLN A 318 2.66 18.99 -17.30
CA GLN A 318 1.30 19.51 -17.42
C GLN A 318 0.69 19.78 -16.03
N ASP A 319 0.77 18.82 -15.10
CA ASP A 319 0.28 19.00 -13.74
C ASP A 319 1.05 20.09 -12.98
N LYS A 320 2.35 20.25 -13.23
CA LYS A 320 3.17 21.35 -12.69
C LYS A 320 2.73 22.71 -13.23
N LYS A 321 2.46 22.82 -14.54
CA LYS A 321 1.95 24.03 -15.20
C LYS A 321 0.56 24.42 -14.70
N ASP A 322 -0.26 23.43 -14.39
CA ASP A 322 -1.61 23.60 -13.83
C ASP A 322 -1.60 23.82 -12.31
N ASN A 323 -0.43 24.09 -11.71
CA ASN A 323 -0.23 24.35 -10.28
C ASN A 323 -0.75 23.25 -9.34
N LYS A 324 -0.90 22.01 -9.82
CA LYS A 324 -1.47 20.90 -9.03
C LYS A 324 -0.58 20.43 -7.89
N PHE A 325 0.68 20.87 -7.87
CA PHE A 325 1.66 20.47 -6.85
C PHE A 325 1.92 21.52 -5.77
N GLU A 326 1.47 22.77 -5.95
CA GLU A 326 1.81 23.91 -5.07
C GLU A 326 1.37 23.68 -3.62
N SER A 327 0.18 23.11 -3.42
CA SER A 327 -0.40 22.84 -2.10
C SER A 327 -0.18 21.39 -1.63
N THR A 328 0.87 20.72 -2.13
CA THR A 328 1.14 19.30 -1.83
C THR A 328 2.47 19.11 -1.11
N SER A 329 2.66 17.98 -0.44
CA SER A 329 3.92 17.62 0.23
C SER A 329 5.12 17.45 -0.73
N ALA A 330 4.88 17.42 -2.04
CA ALA A 330 5.91 17.34 -3.07
C ALA A 330 6.34 18.71 -3.63
N ASN A 331 5.74 19.82 -3.16
CA ASN A 331 5.94 21.13 -3.78
C ASN A 331 7.43 21.51 -3.90
N ALA A 332 8.20 21.38 -2.82
CA ALA A 332 9.62 21.73 -2.79
C ALA A 332 10.45 20.97 -3.83
N GLU A 333 10.23 19.66 -3.96
CA GLU A 333 10.92 18.81 -4.95
C GLU A 333 10.47 19.13 -6.37
N THR A 334 9.20 19.47 -6.57
CA THR A 334 8.67 19.80 -7.91
C THR A 334 9.14 21.16 -8.41
N ILE A 335 9.08 22.21 -7.59
CA ILE A 335 9.54 23.58 -7.94
C ILE A 335 11.01 23.56 -8.32
N SER A 336 11.84 22.94 -7.49
CA SER A 336 13.29 22.92 -7.67
C SER A 336 13.76 22.04 -8.85
N SER A 337 12.87 21.30 -9.50
CA SER A 337 13.20 20.37 -10.59
C SER A 337 12.78 20.92 -11.95
N ASN A 338 13.76 21.14 -12.82
CA ASN A 338 13.60 21.54 -14.21
C ASN A 338 13.23 20.34 -15.09
N HIS A 339 13.66 19.15 -14.69
CA HIS A 339 13.34 17.90 -15.40
C HIS A 339 12.65 16.88 -14.51
N ALA A 340 11.80 16.04 -15.12
CA ALA A 340 11.11 14.96 -14.41
C ALA A 340 12.09 13.97 -13.73
N TYR A 341 13.24 13.67 -14.36
CA TYR A 341 14.27 12.83 -13.75
C TYR A 341 14.94 13.48 -12.53
N GLU A 342 15.03 14.81 -12.47
CA GLU A 342 15.55 15.51 -11.27
C GLU A 342 14.57 15.38 -10.11
N TYR A 343 13.27 15.48 -10.40
CA TYR A 343 12.22 15.22 -9.42
C TYR A 343 12.29 13.79 -8.89
N LEU A 344 12.44 12.79 -9.78
CA LEU A 344 12.59 11.38 -9.39
C LEU A 344 13.81 11.19 -8.49
N ASN A 345 14.98 11.72 -8.89
CA ASN A 345 16.21 11.64 -8.10
C ASN A 345 16.03 12.23 -6.69
N LYS A 346 15.40 13.41 -6.56
CA LYS A 346 15.14 14.03 -5.25
C LYS A 346 14.13 13.24 -4.42
N SER A 347 13.06 12.76 -5.06
CA SER A 347 12.02 11.98 -4.38
C SER A 347 12.56 10.65 -3.86
N LEU A 348 13.42 9.98 -4.64
CA LEU A 348 14.11 8.75 -4.23
C LEU A 348 15.10 9.00 -3.09
N LYS A 349 15.90 10.08 -3.16
CA LYS A 349 16.80 10.46 -2.05
C LYS A 349 16.06 10.77 -0.76
N LYS A 350 14.89 11.40 -0.84
CA LYS A 350 14.06 11.67 0.35
C LYS A 350 13.40 10.40 0.90
N LEU A 351 12.99 9.48 0.02
CA LEU A 351 12.42 8.20 0.42
C LEU A 351 13.48 7.23 1.00
N CYS A 352 14.70 7.30 0.49
CA CYS A 352 15.85 6.47 0.88
C CYS A 352 17.09 7.32 1.20
N PRO A 353 17.10 8.03 2.34
CA PRO A 353 18.26 8.84 2.73
C PRO A 353 19.53 7.99 2.97
N ASP A 354 19.36 6.69 3.20
CA ASP A 354 20.42 5.70 3.38
C ASP A 354 20.99 5.15 2.06
N GLY A 355 20.48 5.61 0.90
CA GLY A 355 20.89 5.11 -0.41
C GLY A 355 20.34 3.73 -0.74
N SER A 356 19.31 3.25 -0.04
CA SER A 356 18.67 1.95 -0.33
C SER A 356 17.75 1.96 -1.56
N CYS A 357 17.54 3.11 -2.19
CA CYS A 357 16.89 3.27 -3.49
C CYS A 357 17.94 3.10 -4.60
N SER A 358 17.51 2.58 -5.75
CA SER A 358 18.39 2.29 -6.90
C SER A 358 18.64 3.49 -7.81
#